data_AF-A0A1W9S7H0-F1
#
_entry.id   AF-A0A1W9S7H0-F1
#
_cell.length_a   1.000
_cell.length_b   1.000
_cell.length_c   1.000
_cell.angle_alpha   90.00
_cell.angle_beta   90.00
_cell.angle_gamma   90.00
#
_symmetry.space_group_name_H-M   'P 1'
#
loop_
_entity.id
_entity.type
_entity.pdbx_description
1 polymer ?
#
loop_
_entity_poly.entity_id
_entity_poly.type
_entity_poly.pdbx_seq_one_letter_code
_entity_poly.pdbx_strand_id
1 'polypeptide(L)'
;MTDKKKIILIVILFGSLWGMLEAFGISIMRGTGFHFRSSILAFLGVIILMAARIVLPRAGSTSVAGLIAAGFKFLSLATILPCQIAAVIGQAVIFDIAFTIAERKNVFSRKLAPGLIAISACFASYLLFAFSQAYLFGNPYWFERGIEGLLKWVITDGSVAAVLSFAGIYAGIMIGRSSLKLLDNWYTIRRPLFYISLITVSMTCWILAALLTSVGTV
;
A
#
# COMPACT_ATOMS: atom_id res chain seq x y z
N MET A 1 -12.59 24.90 -5.38
CA MET A 1 -13.59 23.87 -5.03
C MET A 1 -13.12 22.52 -5.54
N THR A 2 -12.88 21.56 -4.66
CA THR A 2 -12.37 20.23 -5.03
C THR A 2 -13.48 19.43 -5.71
N ASP A 3 -13.28 19.05 -6.98
CA ASP A 3 -14.22 18.18 -7.68
C ASP A 3 -14.25 16.81 -7.00
N LYS A 4 -15.40 16.42 -6.41
CA LYS A 4 -15.57 15.14 -5.72
C LYS A 4 -15.18 13.96 -6.63
N LYS A 5 -15.42 14.07 -7.94
CA LYS A 5 -15.06 13.04 -8.92
C LYS A 5 -13.54 12.88 -9.03
N LYS A 6 -12.78 14.00 -9.07
CA LYS A 6 -11.31 13.99 -9.09
C LYS A 6 -10.74 13.25 -7.89
N ILE A 7 -11.28 13.52 -6.69
CA ILE A 7 -10.83 12.87 -5.45
C ILE A 7 -11.03 11.37 -5.51
N ILE A 8 -12.25 10.92 -5.84
CA ILE A 8 -12.59 9.50 -5.91
C ILE A 8 -11.70 8.78 -6.92
N LEU A 9 -11.53 9.35 -8.12
CA LEU A 9 -10.74 8.73 -9.18
C LEU A 9 -9.25 8.66 -8.87
N ILE A 10 -8.69 9.65 -8.15
CA ILE A 10 -7.31 9.60 -7.69
C ILE A 10 -7.12 8.47 -6.67
N VAL A 11 -8.05 8.32 -5.72
CA VAL A 11 -8.00 7.22 -4.74
C VAL A 11 -8.09 5.86 -5.44
N ILE A 12 -9.01 5.73 -6.40
CA ILE A 12 -9.16 4.51 -7.21
C ILE A 12 -7.89 4.22 -8.00
N LEU A 13 -7.28 5.22 -8.63
CA LEU A 13 -6.05 5.06 -9.39
C LEU A 13 -4.92 4.50 -8.50
N PHE A 14 -4.61 5.19 -7.39
CA PHE A 14 -3.49 4.76 -6.53
C PHE A 14 -3.77 3.42 -5.85
N GLY A 15 -5.01 3.16 -5.44
CA GLY A 15 -5.41 1.85 -4.93
C GLY A 15 -5.27 0.76 -5.98
N SER A 16 -5.62 1.04 -7.24
CA SER A 16 -5.50 0.09 -8.35
C SER A 16 -4.04 -0.18 -8.72
N LEU A 17 -3.18 0.84 -8.69
CA LEU A 17 -1.74 0.69 -8.92
C LEU A 17 -1.10 -0.20 -7.85
N TRP A 18 -1.43 0.01 -6.57
CA TRP A 18 -0.92 -0.84 -5.50
C TRP A 18 -1.47 -2.27 -5.57
N GLY A 19 -2.78 -2.43 -5.80
CA GLY A 19 -3.41 -3.74 -5.93
C GLY A 19 -2.84 -4.57 -7.09
N MET A 20 -2.61 -3.95 -8.25
CA MET A 20 -1.95 -4.60 -9.38
C MET A 20 -0.51 -5.01 -9.03
N LEU A 21 0.24 -4.14 -8.36
CA LEU A 21 1.60 -4.46 -7.91
C LEU A 21 1.61 -5.63 -6.93
N GLU A 22 0.65 -5.68 -6.01
CA GLU A 22 0.47 -6.78 -5.06
C GLU A 22 0.17 -8.10 -5.76
N ALA A 23 -0.66 -8.08 -6.81
CA ALA A 23 -0.95 -9.26 -7.62
C ALA A 23 0.30 -9.74 -8.40
N PHE A 24 1.02 -8.82 -9.04
CA PHE A 24 2.21 -9.13 -9.84
C PHE A 24 3.41 -9.56 -8.98
N GLY A 25 3.64 -8.85 -7.88
CA GLY A 25 4.77 -9.09 -6.98
C GLY A 25 4.72 -10.47 -6.34
N ILE A 26 3.53 -10.96 -5.96
CA ILE A 26 3.38 -12.32 -5.43
C ILE A 26 3.71 -13.36 -6.50
N SER A 27 3.19 -13.21 -7.72
CA SER A 27 3.42 -14.17 -8.81
C SER A 27 4.90 -14.30 -9.16
N ILE A 28 5.61 -13.18 -9.29
CA ILE A 28 7.05 -13.19 -9.57
C ILE A 28 7.85 -13.80 -8.42
N MET A 29 7.58 -13.37 -7.18
CA MET A 29 8.40 -13.80 -6.03
C MET A 29 8.19 -15.29 -5.69
N ARG A 30 7.02 -15.86 -6.00
CA ARG A 30 6.78 -17.31 -5.90
C ARG A 30 7.73 -18.09 -6.81
N GLY A 31 7.98 -17.62 -8.02
CA GLY A 31 8.87 -18.27 -8.99
C GLY A 31 10.37 -18.20 -8.65
N THR A 32 10.80 -17.25 -7.81
CA THR A 32 12.24 -16.99 -7.55
C THR A 32 12.73 -17.44 -6.17
N GLY A 33 11.88 -18.04 -5.33
CA GLY A 33 12.30 -18.57 -4.01
C GLY A 33 12.73 -17.50 -2.98
N PHE A 34 12.47 -16.22 -3.24
CA PHE A 34 12.97 -15.12 -2.39
C PHE A 34 12.33 -15.12 -0.99
N HIS A 35 13.11 -14.98 0.08
CA HIS A 35 12.63 -15.05 1.48
C HIS A 35 11.94 -13.76 1.98
N PHE A 36 12.40 -12.55 1.61
CA PHE A 36 11.85 -11.28 2.14
C PHE A 36 10.69 -10.70 1.30
N ARG A 37 9.73 -11.55 0.90
CA ARG A 37 8.62 -11.13 0.03
C ARG A 37 7.75 -10.04 0.65
N SER A 38 7.44 -10.20 1.94
CA SER A 38 6.59 -9.26 2.68
C SER A 38 7.24 -7.88 2.81
N SER A 39 8.55 -7.82 3.03
CA SER A 39 9.29 -6.55 3.17
C SER A 39 9.33 -5.77 1.86
N ILE A 40 9.49 -6.44 0.72
CA ILE A 40 9.49 -5.80 -0.61
C ILE A 40 8.09 -5.28 -0.97
N LEU A 41 7.04 -6.07 -0.73
CA LEU A 41 5.67 -5.64 -0.97
C LEU A 41 5.29 -4.45 -0.08
N ALA A 42 5.68 -4.50 1.20
CA ALA A 42 5.48 -3.39 2.13
C ALA A 42 6.18 -2.12 1.63
N PHE A 43 7.45 -2.22 1.18
CA PHE A 43 8.21 -1.12 0.58
C PHE A 43 7.49 -0.47 -0.60
N LEU A 44 7.05 -1.29 -1.56
CA LEU A 44 6.34 -0.79 -2.75
C LEU A 44 4.99 -0.17 -2.38
N GLY A 45 4.29 -0.76 -1.40
CA GLY A 45 3.09 -0.17 -0.82
C GLY A 45 3.35 1.21 -0.21
N VAL A 46 4.42 1.38 0.58
CA VAL A 46 4.77 2.68 1.18
C VAL A 46 5.04 3.74 0.13
N ILE A 47 5.73 3.41 -0.96
CA ILE A 47 5.96 4.33 -2.08
C ILE A 47 4.63 4.85 -2.63
N ILE A 48 3.70 3.93 -2.94
CA ILE A 48 2.42 4.27 -3.54
C ILE A 48 1.54 5.05 -2.57
N LEU A 49 1.45 4.61 -1.30
CA LEU A 49 0.65 5.28 -0.27
C LEU A 49 1.14 6.70 0.00
N MET A 50 2.46 6.91 0.04
CA MET A 50 3.01 8.26 0.22
C MET A 50 2.80 9.11 -1.03
N ALA A 51 2.97 8.56 -2.23
CA ALA A 51 2.69 9.27 -3.47
C ALA A 51 1.22 9.71 -3.54
N ALA A 52 0.30 8.80 -3.23
CA ALA A 52 -1.12 9.07 -3.13
C ALA A 52 -1.42 10.16 -2.10
N ARG A 53 -0.74 10.15 -0.95
CA ARG A 53 -0.93 11.15 0.10
C ARG A 53 -0.46 12.54 -0.30
N ILE A 54 0.65 12.65 -1.02
CA ILE A 54 1.12 13.93 -1.58
C ILE A 54 0.12 14.49 -2.60
N VAL A 55 -0.43 13.64 -3.46
CA VAL A 55 -1.42 14.08 -4.46
C VAL A 55 -2.76 14.44 -3.82
N LEU A 56 -3.17 13.70 -2.80
CA LEU A 56 -4.44 13.89 -2.10
C LEU A 56 -4.21 13.87 -0.57
N PRO A 57 -3.83 15.01 0.03
CA PRO A 57 -3.53 15.13 1.46
C PRO A 57 -4.82 15.20 2.26
N ARG A 58 -5.49 14.06 2.43
CA ARG A 58 -6.74 13.92 3.19
C ARG A 58 -6.72 12.67 4.03
N ALA A 59 -7.04 12.81 5.31
CA ALA A 59 -7.28 11.68 6.20
C ALA A 59 -8.29 10.70 5.58
N GLY A 60 -8.00 9.40 5.65
CA GLY A 60 -8.81 8.35 5.06
C GLY A 60 -8.46 8.02 3.61
N SER A 61 -7.81 8.91 2.84
CA SER A 61 -7.53 8.66 1.42
C SER A 61 -6.61 7.45 1.22
N THR A 62 -5.59 7.34 2.06
CA THR A 62 -4.61 6.26 2.06
C THR A 62 -5.25 4.94 2.50
N SER A 63 -6.12 4.97 3.52
CA SER A 63 -6.88 3.79 3.98
C SER A 63 -7.81 3.26 2.90
N VAL A 64 -8.57 4.13 2.22
CA VAL A 64 -9.48 3.73 1.13
C VAL A 64 -8.69 3.20 -0.07
N ALA A 65 -7.55 3.81 -0.41
CA ALA A 65 -6.67 3.28 -1.46
C ALA A 65 -6.19 1.86 -1.12
N GLY A 66 -5.85 1.58 0.14
CA GLY A 66 -5.50 0.24 0.59
C GLY A 66 -6.65 -0.76 0.57
N LEU A 67 -7.88 -0.32 0.86
CA LEU A 67 -9.07 -1.16 0.73
C LEU A 67 -9.29 -1.58 -0.74
N ILE A 68 -9.11 -0.64 -1.68
CA ILE A 68 -9.18 -0.92 -3.12
C ILE A 68 -8.08 -1.90 -3.53
N ALA A 69 -6.84 -1.69 -3.05
CA ALA A 69 -5.72 -2.58 -3.31
C ALA A 69 -5.98 -4.01 -2.78
N ALA A 70 -6.54 -4.13 -1.57
CA ALA A 70 -6.95 -5.41 -1.00
C ALA A 70 -8.04 -6.10 -1.83
N GLY A 71 -8.90 -5.32 -2.51
CA GLY A 71 -9.87 -5.79 -3.50
C GLY A 71 -9.28 -6.69 -4.59
N PHE A 72 -8.04 -6.43 -5.02
CA PHE A 72 -7.36 -7.24 -6.04
C PHE A 72 -7.07 -8.67 -5.58
N LYS A 73 -6.94 -8.90 -4.27
CA LYS A 73 -6.71 -10.26 -3.72
C LYS A 73 -7.91 -11.17 -3.97
N PHE A 74 -9.11 -10.61 -4.12
CA PHE A 74 -10.31 -11.38 -4.46
C PHE A 74 -10.32 -11.85 -5.92
N LEU A 75 -9.47 -11.33 -6.81
CA LEU A 75 -9.36 -11.86 -8.17
C LEU A 75 -8.70 -13.25 -8.19
N SER A 76 -7.86 -13.55 -7.19
CA SER A 76 -7.20 -14.85 -7.02
C SER A 76 -8.01 -15.82 -6.16
N LEU A 77 -9.31 -15.98 -6.43
CA LEU A 77 -10.26 -16.79 -5.63
C LEU A 77 -9.73 -18.18 -5.23
N ALA A 78 -9.00 -18.85 -6.12
CA ALA A 78 -8.42 -20.16 -5.86
C ALA A 78 -7.33 -20.19 -4.78
N THR A 79 -6.68 -19.06 -4.47
CA THR A 79 -5.58 -18.97 -3.48
C THR A 79 -5.77 -17.80 -2.50
N ILE A 80 -7.00 -17.35 -2.27
CA ILE A 80 -7.28 -16.27 -1.32
C ILE A 80 -6.72 -16.66 0.05
N LEU A 81 -5.77 -15.84 0.51
CA LEU A 81 -5.22 -15.90 1.85
C LEU A 81 -5.77 -14.68 2.62
N PRO A 82 -6.76 -14.87 3.52
CA PRO A 82 -7.33 -13.77 4.30
C PRO A 82 -6.28 -12.96 5.07
N CYS A 83 -5.18 -13.61 5.47
CA CYS A 83 -4.05 -12.94 6.09
C CYS A 83 -3.41 -11.88 5.17
N GLN A 84 -3.33 -12.10 3.85
CA GLN A 84 -2.77 -11.13 2.92
C GLN A 84 -3.66 -9.89 2.79
N ILE A 85 -4.98 -10.08 2.82
CA ILE A 85 -5.95 -8.98 2.82
C ILE A 85 -5.78 -8.15 4.09
N ALA A 86 -5.72 -8.81 5.26
CA ALA A 86 -5.50 -8.15 6.54
C ALA A 86 -4.16 -7.40 6.60
N ALA A 87 -3.09 -7.94 6.00
CA ALA A 87 -1.79 -7.27 5.92
C ALA A 87 -1.86 -5.95 5.12
N VAL A 88 -2.47 -5.97 3.92
CA VAL A 88 -2.60 -4.78 3.06
C VAL A 88 -3.47 -3.71 3.73
N ILE A 89 -4.62 -4.11 4.28
CA ILE A 89 -5.53 -3.17 4.97
C ILE A 89 -4.85 -2.61 6.22
N GLY A 90 -4.23 -3.46 7.04
CA GLY A 90 -3.54 -3.05 8.27
C GLY A 90 -2.41 -2.07 7.99
N GLN A 91 -1.60 -2.32 6.96
CA GLN A 91 -0.57 -1.39 6.52
C GLN A 91 -1.18 -0.04 6.08
N ALA A 92 -2.21 -0.05 5.24
CA ALA A 92 -2.84 1.18 4.75
C ALA A 92 -3.41 2.04 5.89
N VAL A 93 -4.11 1.42 6.85
CA VAL A 93 -4.71 2.11 7.99
C VAL A 93 -3.66 2.72 8.90
N ILE A 94 -2.62 1.97 9.25
CA ILE A 94 -1.54 2.47 10.11
C ILE A 94 -0.81 3.64 9.45
N PHE A 95 -0.49 3.52 8.16
CA PHE A 95 0.17 4.61 7.43
C PHE A 95 -0.74 5.83 7.25
N ASP A 96 -2.05 5.66 7.03
CA ASP A 96 -3.00 6.77 6.96
C ASP A 96 -3.09 7.54 8.28
N ILE A 97 -3.12 6.83 9.41
CA ILE A 97 -3.08 7.43 10.75
C ILE A 97 -1.76 8.19 10.94
N ALA A 98 -0.63 7.54 10.64
CA ALA A 98 0.70 8.11 10.80
C ALA A 98 0.87 9.38 9.95
N PHE A 99 0.44 9.36 8.69
CA PHE A 99 0.48 10.51 7.79
C PHE A 99 -0.45 11.62 8.24
N THR A 100 -1.65 11.29 8.69
CA THR A 100 -2.61 12.29 9.21
C THR A 100 -2.06 13.01 10.44
N ILE A 101 -1.44 12.27 11.36
CA ILE A 101 -0.79 12.87 12.55
C ILE A 101 0.41 13.73 12.13
N ALA A 102 1.23 13.23 11.21
CA ALA A 102 2.42 13.94 10.71
C ALA A 102 2.06 15.26 10.02
N GLU A 103 0.98 15.29 9.22
CA GLU A 103 0.47 16.49 8.57
C GLU A 103 -0.04 17.50 9.58
N ARG A 104 -0.88 17.06 10.53
CA ARG A 104 -1.42 17.95 11.59
C ARG A 104 -0.33 18.61 12.42
N LYS A 105 0.76 17.89 12.67
CA LYS A 105 1.93 18.40 13.42
C LYS A 105 2.99 19.05 12.53
N ASN A 106 2.73 19.20 11.23
CA ASN A 106 3.64 19.74 10.21
C ASN A 106 5.05 19.10 10.22
N VAL A 107 5.10 17.80 10.51
CA VAL A 107 6.33 17.04 10.74
C VAL A 107 7.05 16.72 9.43
N PHE A 108 6.30 16.63 8.32
CA PHE A 108 6.86 16.40 6.98
C PHE A 108 7.76 17.52 6.47
N SER A 109 7.76 18.70 7.11
CA SER A 109 8.68 19.80 6.79
C SER A 109 10.15 19.48 7.16
N ARG A 110 10.39 18.55 8.08
CA ARG A 110 11.72 18.20 8.57
C ARG A 110 12.34 17.10 7.72
N LYS A 111 13.62 17.22 7.36
CA LYS A 111 14.30 16.31 6.41
C LYS A 111 14.20 14.82 6.77
N LEU A 112 14.45 14.46 8.04
CA LEU A 112 14.50 13.05 8.49
C LEU A 112 13.16 12.51 9.01
N ALA A 113 12.22 13.40 9.32
CA ALA A 113 11.02 12.99 10.02
C ALA A 113 10.06 12.09 9.20
N PRO A 114 9.86 12.27 7.86
CA PRO A 114 9.11 11.30 7.07
C PRO A 114 9.67 9.88 7.19
N GLY A 115 11.00 9.74 7.12
CA GLY A 115 11.66 8.45 7.27
C GLY A 115 11.39 7.80 8.63
N LEU A 116 11.49 8.56 9.72
CA LEU A 116 11.18 8.06 11.08
C LEU A 116 9.70 7.68 11.22
N ILE A 117 8.79 8.45 10.62
CA ILE A 117 7.36 8.11 10.57
C ILE A 117 7.18 6.78 9.83
N ALA A 118 7.84 6.59 8.68
CA ALA A 118 7.75 5.35 7.91
C ALA A 118 8.25 4.13 8.70
N ILE A 119 9.38 4.26 9.42
CA ILE A 119 9.91 3.21 10.29
C ILE A 119 8.89 2.87 11.38
N SER A 120 8.40 3.88 12.11
CA SER A 120 7.45 3.66 13.21
C SER A 120 6.13 3.05 12.74
N ALA A 121 5.59 3.53 11.61
CA ALA A 121 4.37 3.02 11.01
C ALA A 121 4.55 1.58 10.50
N CYS A 122 5.73 1.25 9.96
CA CYS A 122 6.05 -0.11 9.52
C CYS A 122 6.07 -1.10 10.69
N PHE A 123 6.75 -0.79 11.79
CA PHE A 123 6.72 -1.66 12.97
C PHE A 123 5.30 -1.77 13.55
N ALA A 124 4.56 -0.67 13.61
CA ALA A 124 3.18 -0.70 14.05
C ALA A 124 2.29 -1.57 13.14
N SER A 125 2.48 -1.53 11.82
CA SER A 125 1.72 -2.38 10.89
C SER A 125 2.09 -3.86 11.01
N TYR A 126 3.37 -4.17 11.21
CA TYR A 126 3.83 -5.56 11.43
C TYR A 126 3.32 -6.12 12.76
N LEU A 127 3.36 -5.33 13.84
CA LEU A 127 2.75 -5.70 15.12
C LEU A 127 1.25 -5.93 14.99
N LEU A 128 0.53 -4.96 14.39
CA LEU A 128 -0.91 -5.07 14.17
C LEU A 128 -1.24 -6.34 13.39
N PHE A 129 -0.50 -6.62 12.32
CA PHE A 129 -0.70 -7.82 11.52
C PHE A 129 -0.43 -9.10 12.33
N ALA A 130 0.75 -9.25 12.92
CA ALA A 130 1.16 -10.46 13.64
C ALA A 130 0.18 -10.80 14.79
N PHE A 131 -0.16 -9.81 15.62
CA PHE A 131 -1.06 -10.02 16.75
C PHE A 131 -2.52 -10.17 16.32
N SER A 132 -2.98 -9.47 15.28
CA SER A 132 -4.34 -9.70 14.76
C SER A 132 -4.47 -11.11 14.17
N GLN A 133 -3.49 -11.61 13.43
CA GLN A 133 -3.53 -12.98 12.91
C GLN A 133 -3.53 -14.02 14.03
N ALA A 134 -2.70 -13.84 15.05
CA ALA A 134 -2.62 -14.79 16.17
C ALA A 134 -3.87 -14.79 17.05
N TYR A 135 -4.34 -13.61 17.48
CA TYR A 135 -5.31 -13.49 18.58
C TYR A 135 -6.69 -13.00 18.16
N LEU A 136 -6.79 -12.18 17.10
CA LEU A 136 -8.09 -11.68 16.62
C LEU A 136 -8.74 -12.67 15.65
N PHE A 137 -7.95 -13.19 14.70
CA PHE A 137 -8.42 -14.14 13.69
C PHE A 137 -8.18 -15.60 14.06
N GLY A 138 -7.44 -15.87 15.15
CA GLY A 138 -7.20 -17.23 15.64
C GLY A 138 -6.46 -18.12 14.64
N ASN A 139 -5.55 -17.57 13.84
CA ASN A 139 -4.81 -18.33 12.83
C ASN A 139 -3.80 -19.28 13.51
N PRO A 140 -3.93 -20.61 13.38
CA PRO A 140 -3.07 -21.57 14.09
C PRO A 140 -1.58 -21.34 13.82
N TYR A 141 -1.21 -21.04 12.57
CA TYR A 141 0.17 -20.78 12.18
C TYR A 141 0.82 -19.61 12.92
N TRP A 142 0.03 -18.57 13.23
CA TRP A 142 0.51 -17.40 13.95
C TRP A 142 0.40 -17.57 15.46
N PHE A 143 -0.63 -18.26 15.93
CA PHE A 143 -0.85 -18.52 17.34
C PHE A 143 0.23 -19.46 17.93
N GLU A 144 0.58 -20.54 17.23
CA GLU A 144 1.57 -21.53 17.68
C GLU A 144 2.98 -20.96 17.84
N ARG A 145 3.30 -19.85 17.16
CA ARG A 145 4.60 -19.16 17.31
C ARG A 145 4.79 -18.54 18.70
N GLY A 146 3.71 -18.32 19.44
CA GLY A 146 3.73 -17.62 20.73
C GLY A 146 4.19 -16.16 20.63
N ILE A 147 4.11 -15.42 21.74
CA ILE A 147 4.47 -13.98 21.77
C ILE A 147 5.93 -13.76 21.33
N GLU A 148 6.84 -14.62 21.78
CA GLU A 148 8.26 -14.53 21.43
C GLU A 148 8.48 -14.70 19.93
N GLY A 149 7.84 -15.69 19.29
CA GLY A 149 7.96 -15.92 17.85
C GLY A 149 7.32 -14.81 17.02
N LEU A 150 6.22 -14.21 17.49
CA LEU A 150 5.61 -13.04 16.87
C LEU A 150 6.55 -11.83 16.91
N LEU A 151 7.11 -11.51 18.09
CA LEU A 151 8.05 -10.39 18.25
C LEU A 151 9.34 -10.62 17.47
N LYS A 152 9.86 -11.85 17.46
CA LYS A 152 11.03 -12.22 16.65
C LYS A 152 10.77 -11.93 15.17
N TRP A 153 9.63 -12.34 14.63
CA TRP A 153 9.26 -12.06 13.24
C TRP A 153 9.11 -10.57 12.95
N VAL A 154 8.47 -9.82 13.84
CA VAL A 154 8.35 -8.36 13.73
C VAL A 154 9.72 -7.69 13.72
N ILE A 155 10.66 -8.15 14.54
CA ILE A 155 12.01 -7.60 14.58
C ILE A 155 12.80 -8.02 13.34
N THR A 156 12.74 -9.28 12.90
CA THR A 156 13.54 -9.72 11.74
C THR A 156 13.02 -9.14 10.43
N ASP A 157 11.77 -9.43 10.10
CA ASP A 157 11.17 -9.07 8.81
C ASP A 157 10.75 -7.60 8.80
N GLY A 158 10.27 -7.11 9.95
CA GLY A 158 9.89 -5.71 10.11
C GLY A 158 11.09 -4.77 10.11
N SER A 159 12.29 -5.16 10.57
CA SER A 159 13.48 -4.31 10.44
C SER A 159 13.89 -4.12 8.97
N VAL A 160 13.88 -5.20 8.18
CA VAL A 160 14.15 -5.11 6.74
C VAL A 160 13.10 -4.22 6.07
N ALA A 161 11.81 -4.44 6.39
CA ALA A 161 10.72 -3.63 5.86
C ALA A 161 10.81 -2.16 6.32
N ALA A 162 11.25 -1.88 7.53
CA ALA A 162 11.39 -0.53 8.07
C ALA A 162 12.51 0.25 7.38
N VAL A 163 13.66 -0.38 7.16
CA VAL A 163 14.77 0.21 6.40
C VAL A 163 14.34 0.51 4.97
N LEU A 164 13.68 -0.45 4.31
CA LEU A 164 13.15 -0.23 2.98
C LEU A 164 12.08 0.86 2.98
N SER A 165 11.16 0.88 3.95
CA SER A 165 10.11 1.90 4.08
C SER A 165 10.67 3.31 4.32
N PHE A 166 11.80 3.42 5.03
CA PHE A 166 12.54 4.68 5.17
C PHE A 166 12.95 5.21 3.80
N ALA A 167 13.55 4.38 2.93
CA ALA A 167 13.86 4.80 1.57
C ALA A 167 12.59 5.02 0.72
N GLY A 168 11.61 4.15 0.88
CA GLY A 168 10.35 4.12 0.14
C GLY A 168 9.53 5.38 0.33
N ILE A 169 9.50 5.96 1.53
CA ILE A 169 8.74 7.19 1.76
C ILE A 169 9.34 8.38 0.99
N TYR A 170 10.68 8.47 0.88
CA TYR A 170 11.31 9.54 0.09
C TYR A 170 11.08 9.35 -1.41
N ALA A 171 11.18 8.11 -1.89
CA ALA A 171 10.80 7.78 -3.26
C ALA A 171 9.33 8.13 -3.54
N GLY A 172 8.42 7.80 -2.61
CA GLY A 172 7.01 8.16 -2.68
C GLY A 172 6.76 9.66 -2.66
N ILE A 173 7.51 10.45 -1.88
CA ILE A 173 7.45 11.92 -1.92
C ILE A 173 7.87 12.45 -3.29
N MET A 174 8.98 11.94 -3.84
CA MET A 174 9.49 12.36 -5.15
C MET A 174 8.48 12.04 -6.26
N ILE A 175 7.98 10.81 -6.29
CA ILE A 175 6.97 10.37 -7.26
C ILE A 175 5.69 11.17 -7.07
N GLY A 176 5.20 11.32 -5.85
CA GLY A 176 3.98 12.07 -5.53
C GLY A 176 4.03 13.52 -5.98
N ARG A 177 5.17 14.21 -5.81
CA ARG A 177 5.35 15.59 -6.30
C ARG A 177 5.31 15.68 -7.82
N SER A 178 5.95 14.73 -8.50
CA SER A 178 5.92 14.65 -9.97
C SER A 178 4.52 14.32 -10.49
N SER A 179 3.83 13.36 -9.87
CA SER A 179 2.45 12.99 -10.19
C SER A 179 1.48 14.14 -9.95
N LEU A 180 1.63 14.89 -8.84
CA LEU A 180 0.79 16.06 -8.55
C LEU A 180 0.90 17.11 -9.66
N LYS A 181 2.14 17.47 -10.05
CA LYS A 181 2.37 18.42 -11.16
C LYS A 181 1.74 17.92 -12.47
N LEU A 182 1.95 16.65 -12.81
CA LEU A 182 1.40 16.04 -14.03
C LEU A 182 -0.14 16.09 -14.02
N LEU A 183 -0.75 15.63 -12.93
CA LEU A 183 -2.19 15.53 -12.78
C LEU A 183 -2.86 16.92 -12.76
N ASP A 184 -2.27 17.91 -12.11
CA ASP A 184 -2.82 19.28 -12.10
C ASP A 184 -2.70 19.98 -13.45
N ASN A 185 -1.57 19.79 -14.15
CA ASN A 185 -1.41 20.29 -15.53
C ASN A 185 -2.46 19.68 -16.46
N TRP A 186 -2.64 18.35 -16.41
CA TRP A 186 -3.62 17.66 -17.24
C TRP A 186 -5.06 18.05 -16.91
N TYR A 187 -5.38 18.19 -15.63
CA TYR A 187 -6.70 18.65 -15.19
C TYR A 187 -7.03 20.05 -15.70
N THR A 188 -6.04 20.95 -15.71
CA THR A 188 -6.20 22.35 -16.12
C THR A 188 -6.33 22.48 -17.64
N ILE A 189 -5.52 21.74 -18.41
CA ILE A 189 -5.49 21.86 -19.88
C ILE A 189 -6.57 21.02 -20.55
N ARG A 190 -6.81 19.78 -20.08
CA ARG A 190 -7.71 18.80 -20.73
C ARG A 190 -8.56 18.01 -19.75
N ARG A 191 -9.47 18.69 -19.06
CA ARG A 191 -10.37 18.11 -18.04
C ARG A 191 -11.10 16.81 -18.44
N PRO A 192 -11.70 16.64 -19.64
CA PRO A 192 -12.36 15.37 -19.98
C PRO A 192 -11.36 14.22 -20.16
N LEU A 193 -10.22 14.49 -20.81
CA LEU A 193 -9.17 13.48 -21.02
C LEU A 193 -8.49 13.06 -19.71
N PHE A 194 -8.38 13.99 -18.75
CA PHE A 194 -7.94 13.66 -17.39
C PHE A 194 -8.80 12.55 -16.78
N TYR A 195 -10.13 12.71 -16.79
CA TYR A 195 -11.03 11.71 -16.22
C TYR A 195 -11.00 10.38 -16.97
N ILE A 196 -10.98 10.42 -18.30
CA ILE A 196 -10.86 9.21 -19.13
C ILE A 196 -9.56 8.48 -18.80
N SER A 197 -8.43 9.19 -18.73
CA SER A 197 -7.13 8.56 -18.44
C SER A 197 -7.09 7.86 -17.07
N LEU A 198 -7.65 8.47 -16.02
CA LEU A 198 -7.71 7.85 -14.70
C LEU A 198 -8.53 6.56 -14.71
N ILE A 199 -9.69 6.60 -15.39
CA ILE A 199 -10.56 5.42 -15.53
C ILE A 199 -9.86 4.35 -16.34
N THR A 200 -9.31 4.68 -17.52
CA THR A 200 -8.63 3.73 -18.39
C THR A 200 -7.46 3.07 -17.67
N VAL A 201 -6.56 3.82 -17.03
CA VAL A 201 -5.41 3.25 -16.31
C VAL A 201 -5.89 2.36 -15.16
N SER A 202 -6.89 2.79 -14.40
CA SER A 202 -7.42 1.98 -13.30
C SER A 202 -8.02 0.68 -13.84
N MET A 203 -8.86 0.73 -14.87
CA MET A 203 -9.47 -0.45 -15.48
C MET A 203 -8.41 -1.39 -16.07
N THR A 204 -7.39 -0.86 -16.75
CA THR A 204 -6.27 -1.66 -17.25
C THR A 204 -5.55 -2.38 -16.12
N CYS A 205 -5.34 -1.74 -14.96
CA CYS A 205 -4.76 -2.41 -13.80
C CYS A 205 -5.59 -3.62 -13.35
N TRP A 206 -6.91 -3.46 -13.24
CA TRP A 206 -7.83 -4.54 -12.86
C TRP A 206 -7.87 -5.67 -13.89
N ILE A 207 -7.95 -5.34 -15.19
CA ILE A 207 -7.98 -6.32 -16.27
C ILE A 207 -6.67 -7.11 -16.31
N LEU A 208 -5.52 -6.43 -16.27
CA LEU A 208 -4.22 -7.08 -16.27
C LEU A 208 -4.05 -7.99 -15.05
N ALA A 209 -4.44 -7.51 -13.86
CA ALA A 209 -4.40 -8.33 -12.66
C ALA A 209 -5.28 -9.59 -12.79
N ALA A 210 -6.51 -9.45 -13.28
CA ALA A 210 -7.41 -10.59 -13.49
C ALA A 210 -6.81 -11.62 -14.46
N LEU A 211 -6.30 -11.17 -15.60
CA LEU A 211 -5.64 -12.03 -16.60
C LEU A 211 -4.43 -12.77 -16.00
N LEU A 212 -3.57 -12.07 -15.27
CA LEU A 212 -2.40 -12.67 -14.64
C LEU A 212 -2.78 -13.71 -13.59
N THR A 213 -3.84 -13.46 -12.82
CA THR A 213 -4.31 -14.40 -11.81
C THR A 213 -4.98 -15.64 -12.41
N SER A 214 -5.55 -15.55 -13.61
CA SER A 214 -6.08 -16.71 -14.35
C SER A 214 -5.01 -17.55 -15.06
N VAL A 215 -3.85 -16.97 -15.37
CA VAL A 215 -2.77 -17.69 -16.06
C VAL A 215 -1.86 -18.44 -15.07
N GLY A 216 -1.77 -17.97 -13.82
CA GLY A 216 -0.97 -18.62 -12.75
C GLY A 216 -1.65 -19.81 -12.04
N THR A 217 -2.76 -20.33 -12.55
CA THR A 217 -3.49 -21.50 -12.01
C THR A 217 -3.27 -22.78 -12.83
N VAL A 218 -2.12 -22.92 -13.49
CA VAL A 218 -1.64 -24.19 -14.08
C VAL A 218 -0.39 -24.64 -13.35
#